data_AF-U6RG34-F1
#
_entry.id   AF-U6RG34-F1
#
_cell.length_a   1.000
_cell.length_b   1.000
_cell.length_c   1.000
_cell.angle_alpha   90.00
_cell.angle_beta   90.00
_cell.angle_gamma   90.00
#
_symmetry.space_group_name_H-M   'P 1'
#
loop_
_entity.id
_entity.type
_entity.pdbx_description
1 polymer ?
#
loop_
_entity_poly.entity_id
_entity_poly.type
_entity_poly.pdbx_seq_one_letter_code
_entity_poly.pdbx_strand_id
1 'polypeptide(L)' 'MLAADGEMCLTDVADTQQLLRFIQSIPSPKAEPFKLWMAQVAAERLDQMQDPELSINQALMD' A
#
# COMPACT_ATOMS: atom_id res chain seq x y z
N MET A 1 -17.43 7.13 -11.71
CA MET A 1 -18.16 5.85 -11.72
C MET A 1 -19.61 6.12 -11.35
N LEU A 2 -20.58 5.38 -11.90
CA LEU A 2 -21.97 5.47 -11.44
C LEU A 2 -22.05 4.81 -10.06
N ALA A 3 -22.39 5.58 -9.02
CA ALA A 3 -22.56 5.07 -7.67
C ALA A 3 -23.86 4.25 -7.57
N ALA A 4 -24.03 3.52 -6.46
CA ALA A 4 -25.17 2.62 -6.26
C ALA A 4 -26.54 3.34 -6.27
N ASP A 5 -26.53 4.66 -6.13
CA ASP A 5 -27.69 5.56 -6.20
C ASP A 5 -27.96 6.12 -7.61
N GLY A 6 -27.12 5.78 -8.59
CA GLY A 6 -27.28 6.23 -9.97
C GLY A 6 -26.66 7.61 -10.28
N GLU A 7 -25.91 8.20 -9.35
CA GLU A 7 -25.21 9.47 -9.59
C GLU A 7 -23.75 9.26 -10.01
N MET A 8 -23.19 10.23 -10.74
CA MET A 8 -21.81 10.17 -11.22
C MET A 8 -20.85 10.72 -10.16
N CYS A 9 -19.96 9.87 -9.64
CA CYS A 9 -18.94 10.27 -8.66
C CYS A 9 -17.52 10.26 -9.26
N LEU A 10 -16.71 11.26 -8.89
CA LEU A 10 -15.25 11.23 -9.04
C LEU A 10 -14.69 10.21 -8.04
N THR A 11 -14.07 9.13 -8.52
CA THR A 11 -13.65 7.99 -7.68
C THR A 11 -12.16 7.98 -7.30
N ASP A 12 -11.42 9.05 -7.60
CA ASP A 12 -10.05 9.23 -7.10
C ASP A 12 -10.12 9.95 -5.74
N VAL A 13 -10.23 9.16 -4.67
CA VAL A 13 -10.49 9.68 -3.31
C VAL A 13 -9.21 10.20 -2.64
N ALA A 14 -8.03 9.70 -3.05
CA ALA A 14 -6.74 10.07 -2.49
C ALA A 14 -5.58 9.65 -3.41
N ASP A 15 -4.56 10.51 -3.54
CA ASP A 15 -3.28 10.12 -4.15
C ASP A 15 -2.37 9.38 -3.16
N THR A 16 -1.23 8.86 -3.63
CA THR A 16 -0.26 8.13 -2.80
C THR A 16 0.21 8.93 -1.60
N GLN A 17 0.50 10.22 -1.77
CA GLN A 17 0.97 11.07 -0.67
C GLN A 17 -0.13 11.23 0.38
N GLN A 18 -1.37 11.42 -0.06
CA GLN A 18 -2.54 11.60 0.78
C GLN A 18 -2.82 10.32 1.59
N LEU A 19 -2.73 9.14 0.97
CA LEU A 19 -2.82 7.85 1.65
C LEU A 19 -1.72 7.66 2.71
N LEU A 20 -0.45 7.92 2.36
CA LEU A 20 0.66 7.78 3.31
C LEU A 20 0.51 8.73 4.51
N ARG A 21 0.00 9.94 4.31
CA ARG A 21 -0.31 10.88 5.40
C ARG A 21 -1.45 10.39 6.28
N PHE A 22 -2.52 9.83 5.70
CA PHE A 22 -3.59 9.23 6.49
C PHE A 22 -3.05 8.13 7.39
N ILE A 23 -2.21 7.26 6.87
CA ILE A 23 -1.65 6.16 7.65
C ILE A 23 -0.77 6.67 8.80
N GLN A 24 0.07 7.69 8.56
CA GLN A 24 0.85 8.34 9.61
C GLN A 24 -0.02 9.00 10.69
N SER A 25 -1.21 9.47 10.33
CA SER A 25 -2.12 10.18 11.25
C SER A 25 -2.87 9.28 12.23
N ILE A 26 -2.85 7.95 12.06
CA ILE A 26 -3.63 7.02 12.90
C ILE A 26 -2.95 6.85 14.28
N PRO A 27 -3.57 7.34 15.38
CA PRO A 27 -2.98 7.29 16.72
C PRO A 27 -3.26 5.96 17.44
N SER A 28 -4.06 5.07 16.82
CA SER A 28 -4.51 3.83 17.44
C SER A 28 -3.40 2.77 17.48
N PRO A 29 -3.14 2.14 18.64
CA PRO A 29 -2.25 0.97 18.74
C PRO A 29 -2.71 -0.22 17.89
N LYS A 30 -4.01 -0.28 17.55
CA LYS A 30 -4.54 -1.34 16.67
C LYS A 30 -4.03 -1.23 15.24
N ALA A 31 -3.49 -0.08 14.84
CA ALA A 31 -2.87 0.09 13.53
C ALA A 31 -1.42 -0.43 13.48
N GLU A 32 -0.82 -0.79 14.63
CA GLU A 32 0.56 -1.25 14.70
C GLU A 32 0.85 -2.47 13.81
N PRO A 33 0.02 -3.54 13.79
CA PRO A 33 0.26 -4.68 12.91
C PRO A 33 0.29 -4.29 11.43
N PHE A 34 -0.58 -3.35 11.04
CA PHE A 34 -0.62 -2.84 9.66
C PHE A 34 0.63 -1.99 9.34
N LYS A 35 1.10 -1.16 10.26
CA LYS A 35 2.34 -0.37 10.09
C LYS A 35 3.56 -1.27 9.93
N LEU A 36 3.67 -2.32 10.74
CA LEU A 36 4.75 -3.32 10.64
C LEU A 36 4.70 -4.06 9.31
N TRP A 37 3.52 -4.48 8.87
CA TRP A 37 3.35 -5.12 7.57
C TRP A 37 3.81 -4.23 6.41
N MET A 38 3.41 -2.94 6.40
CA MET A 38 3.90 -2.02 5.38
C MET A 38 5.41 -1.81 5.43
N ALA A 39 6.01 -1.75 6.62
CA ALA A 39 7.45 -1.61 6.77
C ALA A 39 8.19 -2.81 6.18
N GLN A 40 7.67 -4.03 6.39
CA GLN A 40 8.18 -5.25 5.78
C GLN A 40 8.09 -5.19 4.25
N VAL A 41 6.91 -4.89 3.70
CA VAL A 41 6.72 -4.79 2.23
C VAL A 41 7.64 -3.73 1.62
N ALA A 42 7.80 -2.58 2.27
CA ALA A 42 8.71 -1.54 1.80
C ALA A 42 10.17 -2.01 1.78
N ALA A 43 10.61 -2.75 2.80
CA ALA A 43 11.95 -3.33 2.85
C ALA A 43 12.17 -4.34 1.72
N GLU A 44 11.24 -5.29 1.53
CA GLU A 44 11.29 -6.27 0.44
C GLU A 44 11.38 -5.59 -0.94
N ARG A 45 10.64 -4.49 -1.15
CA ARG A 45 10.71 -3.71 -2.39
C ARG A 45 12.06 -3.03 -2.57
N LEU A 46 12.65 -2.48 -1.52
CA LEU A 46 13.99 -1.89 -1.59
C LEU A 46 15.04 -2.95 -1.94
N ASP A 47 14.95 -4.14 -1.36
CA ASP A 47 15.85 -5.25 -1.65
C ASP A 47 15.70 -5.71 -3.12
N GLN A 48 14.48 -5.87 -3.63
CA GLN A 48 14.22 -6.17 -5.05
C GLN A 48 14.76 -5.10 -6.01
N MET A 49 14.73 -3.82 -5.61
CA MET A 49 15.30 -2.74 -6.42
C MET A 49 16.83 -2.77 -6.44
N GLN A 50 17.46 -3.29 -5.39
CA GLN A 50 18.90 -3.46 -5.31
C GLN A 50 19.37 -4.73 -6.04
N ASP A 51 18.61 -5.82 -5.94
CA ASP A 51 18.88 -7.09 -6.60
C ASP A 51 17.63 -7.60 -7.36
N PRO A 52 17.54 -7.32 -8.68
CA PRO A 52 16.42 -7.73 -9.51
C PRO A 52 16.19 -9.25 -9.56
N GLU A 53 17.21 -10.07 -9.27
CA GLU A 53 17.09 -11.53 -9.28
C GLU A 53 16.20 -12.03 -8.12
N LEU A 54 16.12 -11.28 -7.01
CA LEU A 54 15.22 -11.59 -5.89
C LEU A 54 13.74 -11.53 -6.33
N SER A 55 13.39 -10.62 -7.24
CA SER A 55 12.02 -10.52 -7.77
C SER A 55 11.64 -11.73 -8.62
N ILE A 56 12.60 -12.34 -9.33
CA ILE A 56 12.36 -13.53 -10.16
C ILE A 56 12.12 -14.75 -9.26
N ASN A 57 12.93 -14.89 -8.20
CA ASN A 57 12.77 -15.98 -7.24
C ASN A 57 11.41 -15.92 -6.52
N GLN A 58 10.97 -14.72 -6.11
CA GLN A 58 9.66 -14.55 -5.48
C GLN A 58 8.50 -14.90 -6.44
N ALA A 59 8.57 -14.45 -7.70
CA ALA A 59 7.56 -14.77 -8.70
C ALA A 59 7.48 -16.25 -9.10
N LEU A 60 8.53 -17.05 -8.81
CA LEU A 60 8.53 -18.50 -9.00
C LEU A 60 8.00 -19.28 -7.78
N MET A 61 7.96 -18.64 -6.61
CA MET A 61 7.49 -19.24 -5.35
C MET A 61 6.00 -18.93 -5.06
N ASP A 62 5.48 -17.82 -5.59
CA ASP A 62 4.05 -17.45 -5.59
C ASP A 62 3.25 -18.18 -6.69
#